data_AF-A0A235B228-F1
#
_entry.id   AF-A0A235B228-F1
#
_cell.length_a   1.000
_cell.length_b   1.000
_cell.length_c   1.000
_cell.angle_alpha   90.00
_cell.angle_beta   90.00
_cell.angle_gamma   90.00
#
_symmetry.space_group_name_H-M   'P 1'
#
loop_
_entity.id
_entity.type
_entity.pdbx_description
1 polymer ?
#
loop_
_entity_poly.entity_id
_entity_poly.type
_entity_poly.pdbx_seq_one_letter_code
_entity_poly.pdbx_strand_id
1 'polypeptide(L)'
;ELATGEIHVFQAKSVVFATGGVGKVFKTTSNAHTLTGDGMAVTYNRGIPLEDMEFFQFHPTGLAGLGILLSEAARGEGGILRNSEGERFMERYAPTIKDLAPRDIVARSMANEVREGRGCGPNKDYVLLDLTHLEP
;
A
#
# COMPACT_ATOMS: atom_id res chain seq x y z
N GLU A 1 9.32 -30.13 -9.36
CA GLU A 1 8.74 -29.04 -10.14
C GLU A 1 7.27 -28.91 -9.76
N LEU A 2 6.66 -27.72 -9.82
CA LEU A 2 5.28 -27.54 -9.32
C LEU A 2 4.25 -28.41 -10.04
N ALA A 3 4.44 -28.64 -11.34
CA ALA A 3 3.53 -29.47 -12.15
C ALA A 3 3.64 -30.97 -11.82
N THR A 4 4.81 -31.45 -11.42
CA THR A 4 5.14 -32.88 -11.27
C THR A 4 5.29 -33.32 -9.82
N GLY A 5 5.49 -32.38 -8.89
CA GLY A 5 5.81 -32.67 -7.49
C GLY A 5 7.27 -33.10 -7.26
N GLU A 6 8.10 -33.17 -8.31
CA GLU A 6 9.49 -33.58 -8.15
C GLU A 6 10.30 -32.60 -7.27
N ILE A 7 11.29 -33.12 -6.55
CA ILE A 7 12.20 -32.27 -5.76
C ILE A 7 13.47 -32.06 -6.58
N HIS A 8 13.89 -30.81 -6.74
CA HIS A 8 15.14 -30.47 -7.42
C HIS A 8 16.13 -29.88 -6.42
N VAL A 9 17.41 -30.22 -6.61
CA VAL A 9 18.53 -29.64 -5.87
C VAL A 9 19.36 -28.79 -6.82
N PHE A 10 19.42 -27.49 -6.55
CA PHE A 10 20.27 -26.56 -7.30
C PHE A 10 21.55 -26.30 -6.51
N GLN A 11 22.68 -26.81 -7.00
CA GLN A 11 24.00 -26.55 -6.43
C GLN A 11 24.68 -25.42 -7.19
N ALA A 12 25.13 -24.40 -6.46
CA ALA A 12 25.86 -23.27 -7.02
C ALA A 12 26.86 -22.73 -6.00
N LYS A 13 27.89 -22.02 -6.48
CA LYS A 13 28.85 -21.32 -5.60
C LYS A 13 28.21 -20.14 -4.86
N SER A 14 27.21 -19.51 -5.48
CA SER A 14 26.47 -18.37 -4.94
C SER A 14 25.01 -18.46 -5.38
N VAL A 15 24.09 -18.01 -4.52
CA VAL A 15 22.64 -17.98 -4.77
C VAL A 15 22.12 -16.58 -4.39
N VAL A 16 21.28 -16.00 -5.23
CA VAL A 16 20.67 -14.67 -5.01
C VAL A 16 19.18 -14.85 -4.78
N PHE A 17 18.66 -14.24 -3.70
CA PHE A 17 17.24 -14.19 -3.41
C PHE A 17 16.66 -12.87 -3.91
N ALA A 18 15.72 -12.95 -4.87
CA ALA A 18 15.01 -11.82 -5.44
C ALA A 18 13.49 -12.09 -5.44
N THR A 19 12.97 -12.59 -4.32
CA THR A 19 11.60 -13.15 -4.20
C THR A 19 10.50 -12.11 -3.97
N GLY A 20 10.83 -10.82 -3.97
CA GLY A 20 9.88 -9.74 -3.68
C GLY A 20 9.52 -9.61 -2.19
N GLY A 21 8.41 -8.94 -1.92
CA GLY A 21 7.92 -8.62 -0.57
C GLY A 21 6.92 -9.63 0.01
N VAL A 22 6.31 -9.24 1.14
CA VAL A 22 5.39 -10.05 1.95
C VAL A 22 4.04 -9.35 2.16
N GLY A 23 3.58 -8.59 1.17
CA GLY A 23 2.37 -7.76 1.31
C GLY A 23 1.06 -8.53 1.47
N LYS A 24 1.03 -9.82 1.14
CA LYS A 24 -0.16 -10.68 1.29
C LYS A 24 -0.51 -11.07 2.72
N VAL A 25 0.28 -10.65 3.72
CA VAL A 25 -0.10 -10.75 5.14
C VAL A 25 -1.23 -9.79 5.51
N PHE A 26 -1.48 -8.74 4.71
CA PHE A 26 -2.60 -7.82 4.89
C PHE A 26 -3.81 -8.26 4.07
N LYS A 27 -5.01 -8.12 4.67
CA LYS A 27 -6.29 -8.41 4.01
C LYS A 27 -6.46 -7.62 2.71
N THR A 28 -6.15 -6.32 2.74
CA THR A 28 -6.19 -5.42 1.59
C THR A 28 -4.78 -4.97 1.27
N THR A 29 -4.35 -5.18 0.03
CA THR A 29 -2.99 -4.89 -0.42
C THR A 29 -2.95 -4.76 -1.94
N SER A 30 -2.09 -3.88 -2.45
CA SER A 30 -1.83 -3.75 -3.89
C SER A 30 -0.89 -4.84 -4.43
N ASN A 31 -0.38 -5.69 -3.55
CA ASN A 31 0.53 -6.77 -3.90
C ASN A 31 -0.21 -7.89 -4.64
N ALA A 32 0.46 -8.47 -5.65
CA ALA A 32 -0.01 -9.69 -6.29
C ALA A 32 -0.17 -10.83 -5.27
N HIS A 33 -1.02 -11.81 -5.58
CA HIS A 33 -1.27 -12.97 -4.72
C HIS A 33 -0.01 -13.80 -4.39
N THR A 34 1.04 -13.65 -5.18
CA THR A 34 2.32 -14.39 -5.07
C THR A 34 3.36 -13.70 -4.18
N LEU A 35 3.09 -12.50 -3.64
CA LEU A 35 4.03 -11.79 -2.77
C LEU A 35 3.82 -12.19 -1.30
N THR A 36 4.24 -13.41 -1.00
CA THR A 36 3.99 -14.16 0.25
C THR A 36 5.19 -14.24 1.19
N GLY A 37 6.34 -13.67 0.82
CA GLY A 37 7.53 -13.63 1.67
C GLY A 37 8.34 -14.93 1.72
N ASP A 38 8.21 -15.82 0.74
CA ASP A 38 8.81 -17.16 0.75
C ASP A 38 10.33 -17.14 0.95
N GLY A 39 11.04 -16.25 0.24
CA GLY A 39 12.49 -16.12 0.37
C GLY A 39 12.91 -15.63 1.75
N MET A 40 12.17 -14.68 2.32
CA MET A 40 12.39 -14.17 3.69
C MET A 40 12.19 -15.29 4.71
N ALA A 41 11.15 -16.12 4.54
CA ALA A 41 10.87 -17.23 5.44
C ALA A 41 11.96 -18.31 5.40
N VAL A 42 12.44 -18.68 4.20
CA VAL A 42 13.49 -19.69 4.04
C VAL A 42 14.81 -19.24 4.66
N THR A 43 15.21 -17.97 4.50
CA THR A 43 16.43 -17.44 5.10
C THR A 43 16.30 -17.33 6.62
N TYR A 44 15.17 -16.81 7.12
CA TYR A 44 14.89 -16.72 8.55
C TYR A 44 14.92 -18.08 9.25
N ASN A 45 14.33 -19.11 8.64
CA ASN A 45 14.36 -20.49 9.15
C ASN A 45 15.77 -21.10 9.21
N ARG A 46 16.76 -20.48 8.55
CA ARG A 46 18.18 -20.85 8.62
C ARG A 46 18.99 -19.97 9.59
N GLY A 47 18.31 -19.16 10.40
CA GLY A 47 18.93 -18.28 11.39
C GLY A 47 19.53 -17.01 10.79
N ILE A 48 19.22 -16.67 9.54
CA ILE A 48 19.62 -15.41 8.95
C ILE A 48 18.64 -14.33 9.44
N PRO A 49 19.11 -13.26 10.09
CA PRO A 49 18.22 -12.22 10.60
C PRO A 49 17.54 -11.47 9.44
N LEU A 50 16.30 -11.05 9.69
CA LEU A 50 15.59 -10.08 8.87
C LEU A 50 15.67 -8.71 9.57
N GLU A 51 15.62 -7.65 8.80
CA GLU A 51 15.78 -6.27 9.28
C GLU A 51 14.50 -5.47 8.94
N ASP A 52 14.10 -4.58 9.84
CA ASP A 52 13.04 -3.59 9.65
C ASP A 52 11.67 -4.18 9.22
N MET A 53 11.37 -5.41 9.64
CA MET A 53 10.16 -6.15 9.26
C MET A 53 8.87 -5.52 9.80
N GLU A 54 8.95 -4.62 10.79
CA GLU A 54 7.84 -3.83 11.30
C GLU A 54 7.44 -2.65 10.39
N PHE A 55 8.32 -2.22 9.48
CA PHE A 55 8.11 -1.04 8.65
C PHE A 55 7.37 -1.38 7.35
N PHE A 56 6.04 -1.39 7.43
CA PHE A 56 5.17 -1.50 6.24
C PHE A 56 4.72 -0.15 5.73
N GLN A 57 4.92 0.08 4.43
CA GLN A 57 4.38 1.27 3.75
C GLN A 57 2.93 1.00 3.30
N PHE A 58 2.02 1.87 3.72
CA PHE A 58 0.66 1.93 3.20
C PHE A 58 0.60 2.98 2.10
N HIS A 59 0.28 2.56 0.87
CA HIS A 59 0.05 3.50 -0.21
C HIS A 59 -1.29 4.22 0.01
N PRO A 60 -1.36 5.56 -0.02
CA PRO A 60 -2.58 6.30 0.30
C PRO A 60 -3.76 5.93 -0.60
N THR A 61 -3.55 5.90 -1.92
CA THR A 61 -4.64 5.78 -2.92
C THR A 61 -4.77 4.35 -3.46
N GLY A 62 -4.95 3.37 -2.57
CA GLY A 62 -5.46 2.06 -2.96
C GLY A 62 -6.98 2.10 -3.14
N LEU A 63 -7.49 1.52 -4.22
CA LEU A 63 -8.93 1.48 -4.49
C LEU A 63 -9.66 0.77 -3.34
N ALA A 64 -10.65 1.43 -2.75
CA ALA A 64 -11.38 0.92 -1.59
C ALA A 64 -11.95 -0.48 -1.87
N GLY A 65 -11.81 -1.38 -0.89
CA GLY A 65 -12.22 -2.79 -1.01
C GLY A 65 -11.26 -3.68 -1.81
N LEU A 66 -10.86 -3.27 -3.01
CA LEU A 66 -10.06 -4.09 -3.93
C LEU A 66 -8.54 -4.00 -3.71
N GLY A 67 -8.04 -2.85 -3.23
CA GLY A 67 -6.61 -2.61 -3.03
C GLY A 67 -5.81 -2.35 -4.31
N ILE A 68 -6.48 -2.25 -5.48
CA ILE A 68 -5.82 -1.92 -6.75
C ILE A 68 -5.19 -0.53 -6.63
N LEU A 69 -3.92 -0.42 -7.04
CA LEU A 69 -3.16 0.81 -6.93
C LEU A 69 -3.69 1.89 -7.89
N LEU A 70 -4.06 3.05 -7.36
CA LEU A 70 -4.18 4.29 -8.13
C LEU A 70 -2.88 5.08 -7.93
N SER A 71 -2.22 5.41 -9.03
CA SER A 71 -0.90 6.03 -9.01
C SER A 71 -0.88 7.32 -8.19
N GLU A 72 0.19 7.53 -7.42
CA GLU A 72 0.47 8.80 -6.76
C GLU A 72 0.56 9.97 -7.75
N ALA A 73 0.90 9.68 -9.01
CA ALA A 73 0.86 10.67 -10.09
C ALA A 73 -0.50 11.36 -10.19
N ALA A 74 -1.61 10.69 -9.86
CA ALA A 74 -2.93 11.33 -9.84
C ALA A 74 -2.98 12.54 -8.89
N ARG A 75 -2.32 12.48 -7.72
CA ARG A 75 -2.16 13.62 -6.81
C ARG A 75 -1.14 14.63 -7.33
N GLY A 76 -0.06 14.14 -7.96
CA GLY A 76 0.95 14.96 -8.64
C GLY A 76 0.37 15.88 -9.72
N GLU A 77 -0.58 15.37 -10.50
CA GLU A 77 -1.31 16.10 -11.56
C GLU A 77 -2.47 16.96 -11.03
N GLY A 78 -2.60 17.10 -9.69
CA GLY A 78 -3.59 17.98 -9.07
C GLY A 78 -4.77 17.28 -8.40
N GLY A 79 -4.82 15.94 -8.39
CA GLY A 79 -5.86 15.18 -7.69
C GLY A 79 -5.99 15.52 -6.20
N ILE A 80 -7.23 15.63 -5.74
CA ILE A 80 -7.57 16.16 -4.41
C ILE A 80 -8.15 15.05 -3.54
N LEU A 81 -7.67 14.90 -2.32
CA LEU A 81 -8.31 14.03 -1.33
C LEU A 81 -9.47 14.74 -0.63
N ARG A 82 -10.65 14.12 -0.64
CA ARG A 82 -11.88 14.66 -0.01
C ARG A 82 -12.52 13.69 0.98
N ASN A 83 -12.99 14.23 2.11
CA ASN A 83 -13.78 13.48 3.08
C ASN A 83 -15.29 13.54 2.75
N SER A 84 -16.15 12.98 3.62
CA SER A 84 -17.59 12.94 3.38
C SER A 84 -18.29 14.29 3.37
N GLU A 85 -17.64 15.32 3.91
CA GLU A 85 -18.14 16.70 3.96
C GLU A 85 -17.69 17.49 2.73
N GLY A 86 -16.92 16.88 1.83
CA GLY A 86 -16.34 17.52 0.66
C GLY A 86 -15.07 18.34 0.97
N GLU A 87 -14.62 18.36 2.22
CA GLU A 87 -13.42 19.07 2.67
C GLU A 87 -12.18 18.51 1.99
N ARG A 88 -11.32 19.40 1.46
CA ARG A 88 -9.93 19.07 1.11
C ARG A 88 -9.09 18.97 2.38
N PHE A 89 -9.29 17.89 3.14
CA PHE A 89 -8.78 17.76 4.50
C PHE A 89 -7.25 17.82 4.60
N MET A 90 -6.51 17.49 3.53
CA MET A 90 -5.04 17.58 3.55
C MET A 90 -4.51 19.01 3.73
N GLU A 91 -5.30 20.05 3.45
CA GLU A 91 -4.93 21.44 3.77
C GLU A 91 -4.85 21.69 5.29
N ARG A 92 -5.59 20.92 6.09
CA ARG A 92 -5.56 20.97 7.56
C ARG A 92 -4.38 20.18 8.13
N TYR A 93 -4.03 19.02 7.57
CA TYR A 93 -2.94 18.18 8.07
C TYR A 93 -1.55 18.57 7.57
N ALA A 94 -1.43 19.05 6.33
CA ALA A 94 -0.17 19.44 5.71
C ALA A 94 -0.35 20.76 4.93
N PRO A 95 -0.39 21.92 5.61
CA PRO A 95 -0.79 23.18 4.99
C PRO A 95 0.05 23.62 3.77
N THR A 96 1.33 23.26 3.75
CA THR A 96 2.28 23.62 2.69
C THR A 96 2.20 22.69 1.48
N ILE A 97 2.30 21.39 1.71
CA ILE A 97 2.46 20.35 0.66
C ILE A 97 1.17 19.58 0.36
N LYS A 98 0.17 19.65 1.24
CA LYS A 98 -1.19 19.12 1.07
C LYS A 98 -1.17 17.65 0.65
N ASP A 99 -1.82 17.32 -0.46
CA ASP A 99 -1.94 15.97 -1.02
C ASP A 99 -0.58 15.37 -1.44
N LEU A 100 0.49 16.18 -1.56
CA LEU A 100 1.86 15.76 -1.87
C LEU A 100 2.72 15.52 -0.63
N ALA A 101 2.11 15.47 0.56
CA ALA A 101 2.82 15.06 1.77
C ALA A 101 3.41 13.64 1.66
N PRO A 102 4.47 13.33 2.42
CA PRO A 102 4.96 11.96 2.59
C PRO A 102 3.84 10.95 2.81
N ARG A 103 3.98 9.76 2.21
CA ARG A 103 2.92 8.75 2.17
C ARG A 103 2.38 8.37 3.54
N ASP A 104 3.26 8.29 4.54
CA ASP A 104 2.89 7.96 5.91
C ASP A 104 2.01 9.04 6.54
N ILE A 105 2.28 10.33 6.26
CA ILE A 105 1.44 11.45 6.70
C ILE A 105 0.07 11.35 6.03
N VAL A 106 0.02 11.22 4.70
CA VAL A 106 -1.25 11.16 3.95
C VAL A 106 -2.09 9.96 4.42
N ALA A 107 -1.49 8.77 4.53
CA ALA A 107 -2.19 7.57 4.97
C ALA A 107 -2.75 7.70 6.40
N ARG A 108 -1.97 8.28 7.34
CA ARG A 108 -2.46 8.56 8.70
C ARG A 108 -3.60 9.59 8.71
N SER A 109 -3.49 10.65 7.92
CA SER A 109 -4.55 11.67 7.80
C SER A 109 -5.85 11.06 7.28
N MET A 110 -5.79 10.25 6.22
CA MET A 110 -6.96 9.54 5.68
C MET A 110 -7.59 8.61 6.72
N ALA A 111 -6.76 7.84 7.46
CA ALA A 111 -7.25 6.95 8.50
C ALA A 111 -7.91 7.72 9.67
N ASN A 112 -7.41 8.90 10.02
CA ASN A 112 -8.01 9.75 11.03
C ASN A 112 -9.36 10.32 10.58
N GLU A 113 -9.48 10.79 9.33
CA GLU A 113 -10.77 11.24 8.79
C GLU A 113 -11.85 10.16 8.91
N VAL A 114 -11.52 8.92 8.56
CA VAL A 114 -12.42 7.77 8.69
C VAL A 114 -12.77 7.50 10.16
N ARG A 115 -11.77 7.45 11.05
CA ARG A 115 -11.98 7.19 12.49
C ARG A 115 -12.82 8.26 13.18
N GLU A 116 -12.72 9.50 12.74
CA GLU A 116 -13.49 10.62 13.26
C GLU A 116 -14.88 10.75 12.61
N GLY A 117 -15.30 9.75 11.81
CA GLY A 117 -16.66 9.66 11.26
C GLY A 117 -16.89 10.47 9.98
N ARG A 118 -15.82 11.01 9.39
CA ARG A 118 -15.82 11.77 8.13
C ARG A 118 -15.45 10.91 6.91
N GLY A 119 -15.51 9.58 7.05
CA GLY A 119 -15.37 8.66 5.93
C GLY A 119 -16.57 8.70 4.98
N CYS A 120 -16.32 8.43 3.71
CA CYS A 120 -17.26 8.39 2.59
C CYS A 120 -17.91 7.01 2.41
N GLY A 121 -18.95 6.96 1.58
CA GLY A 121 -19.66 5.73 1.25
C GLY A 121 -20.68 5.30 2.31
N PRO A 122 -21.44 4.21 2.05
CA PRO A 122 -22.50 3.75 2.95
C PRO A 122 -21.98 3.33 4.34
N ASN A 123 -20.72 2.88 4.41
CA ASN A 123 -20.09 2.41 5.65
C ASN A 123 -19.15 3.45 6.29
N LYS A 124 -18.96 4.62 5.67
CA LYS A 124 -18.01 5.65 6.11
C LYS A 124 -16.57 5.13 6.31
N ASP A 125 -16.08 4.26 5.43
CA ASP A 125 -14.85 3.48 5.62
C ASP A 125 -13.71 3.80 4.63
N TYR A 126 -13.89 4.81 3.77
CA TYR A 126 -12.85 5.32 2.85
C TYR A 126 -12.94 6.84 2.67
N VAL A 127 -12.05 7.44 1.88
CA VAL A 127 -12.15 8.82 1.43
C VAL A 127 -12.09 8.87 -0.10
N LEU A 128 -12.34 10.02 -0.72
CA LEU A 128 -12.37 10.16 -2.17
C LEU A 128 -11.05 10.73 -2.71
N LEU A 129 -10.63 10.23 -3.86
CA LEU A 129 -9.66 10.89 -4.74
C LEU A 129 -10.44 11.54 -5.88
N ASP A 130 -10.46 12.87 -5.89
CA ASP A 130 -11.20 13.69 -6.84
C ASP A 130 -10.28 14.22 -7.94
N LEU A 131 -10.56 13.79 -9.18
CA LEU A 131 -9.89 14.22 -10.41
C LEU A 131 -10.86 14.97 -11.36
N THR A 132 -12.11 15.20 -10.94
CA THR A 132 -13.19 15.69 -11.81
C THR A 132 -12.99 17.12 -12.33
N HIS A 133 -12.08 17.86 -11.70
CA HIS A 133 -11.72 19.23 -12.05
C HIS A 133 -10.54 19.29 -13.04
N LEU A 134 -9.89 18.17 -13.32
CA LEU A 134 -8.80 18.10 -14.31
C LEU A 134 -9.39 18.00 -15.72
N GLU A 135 -8.68 18.56 -16.69
CA GLU A 135 -9.07 18.44 -18.11
C GLU A 135 -8.93 16.97 -18.59
N PRO A 136 -9.87 16.47 -19.40
CA PRO A 136 -9.83 15.10 -19.95
C PRO A 136 -8.67 14.83 -20.92
#